data_AF-A0A7Z0Q1D3-F1
#
_entry.id   AF-A0A7Z0Q1D3-F1
#
_cell.length_a   1.000
_cell.length_b   1.000
_cell.length_c   1.000
_cell.angle_alpha   90.00
_cell.angle_beta   90.00
_cell.angle_gamma   90.00
#
_symmetry.space_group_name_H-M   'P 1'
#
loop_
_entity.id
_entity.type
_entity.pdbx_description
1 polymer ?
#
loop_
_entity_poly.entity_id
_entity_poly.type
_entity_poly.pdbx_seq_one_letter_code
_entity_poly.pdbx_strand_id
1 'polypeptide(L)'
;VLSGLRRHDPRLLLSATDAEHLAPGVVAWLERDVSPTAVRHALTENLPHEPLIRPAALLAHRLTAQLPPVPPIRPPAAPAPEPRHPLQSCDHCDRAFRAPSPGPCRDCRVEHGEAAA
;
A
#
# COMPACT_ATOMS: atom_id res chain seq x y z
N VAL A 1 3.87 12.78 10.60
CA VAL A 1 4.32 11.60 11.36
C VAL A 1 4.68 11.95 12.80
N LEU A 2 5.64 12.85 12.99
CA LEU A 2 6.23 13.22 14.29
C LEU A 2 5.25 13.90 15.27
N SER A 3 4.43 14.84 14.81
CA SER A 3 3.45 15.57 15.63
C SER A 3 2.34 14.69 16.23
N GLY A 4 2.18 13.46 15.74
CA GLY A 4 1.25 12.46 16.28
C GLY A 4 1.83 11.57 17.37
N LEU A 5 3.16 11.55 17.58
CA LEU A 5 3.81 10.63 18.52
C LEU A 5 3.35 10.83 19.96
N ARG A 6 3.07 12.08 20.36
CA ARG A 6 2.53 12.41 21.70
C ARG A 6 1.21 11.69 22.04
N ARG A 7 0.42 11.31 21.03
CA ARG A 7 -0.85 10.60 21.23
C ARG A 7 -0.66 9.11 21.50
N HIS A 8 0.48 8.56 21.08
CA HIS A 8 0.83 7.16 21.27
C HIS A 8 1.63 6.94 22.55
N ASP A 9 2.58 7.83 22.85
CA ASP A 9 3.26 7.87 24.14
C ASP A 9 3.41 9.33 24.60
N PRO A 10 2.76 9.74 25.70
CA PRO A 10 2.82 11.12 26.20
C PRO A 10 4.21 11.53 26.68
N ARG A 11 5.14 10.58 26.90
CA ARG A 11 6.54 10.85 27.27
C ARG A 11 7.37 11.40 26.11
N LEU A 12 6.88 11.26 24.86
CA LEU A 12 7.54 11.76 23.65
C LEU A 12 7.18 13.22 23.36
N LEU A 13 7.57 14.11 24.28
CA LEU A 13 7.47 15.55 24.07
C LEU A 13 8.61 16.01 23.16
N LEU A 14 8.26 16.51 21.98
CA LEU A 14 9.18 17.02 20.98
C LEU A 14 8.91 18.50 20.75
N SER A 15 9.96 19.31 20.76
CA SER A 15 9.88 20.69 20.30
C SER A 15 9.75 20.76 18.78
N ALA A 16 9.37 21.92 18.24
CA ALA A 16 9.37 22.15 16.80
C ALA A 16 10.76 21.92 16.20
N THR A 17 11.80 22.42 16.89
CA THR A 17 13.21 22.23 16.51
C THR A 17 13.58 20.75 16.49
N ASP A 18 13.19 19.96 17.49
CA ASP A 18 13.45 18.50 17.47
C ASP A 18 12.77 17.82 16.29
N ALA A 19 11.53 18.22 15.97
CA ALA A 19 10.81 17.66 14.83
C ALA A 19 11.49 17.99 13.50
N GLU A 20 12.03 19.19 13.34
CA GLU A 20 12.83 19.60 12.17
C GLU A 20 14.11 18.77 12.05
N HIS A 21 14.82 18.53 13.16
CA HIS A 21 16.03 17.71 13.18
C HIS A 21 15.75 16.23 12.87
N LEU A 22 14.58 15.72 13.26
CA LEU A 22 14.17 14.33 13.00
C LEU A 22 13.59 14.13 11.59
N ALA A 23 13.13 15.19 10.93
CA ALA A 23 12.48 15.11 9.63
C ALA A 23 13.34 14.40 8.56
N PRO A 24 14.64 14.69 8.38
CA PRO A 24 15.49 14.01 7.40
C PRO A 24 15.57 12.49 7.62
N GLY A 25 15.65 12.05 8.88
CA GLY A 25 15.67 10.62 9.21
C GLY A 25 14.35 9.93 8.86
N VAL A 26 13.22 10.59 9.10
CA VAL A 26 11.91 10.06 8.69
C VAL A 26 11.79 9.98 7.17
N VAL A 27 12.25 11.01 6.45
CA VAL A 27 12.27 11.00 4.98
C VAL A 27 13.06 9.80 4.45
N ALA A 28 14.24 9.53 5.01
CA ALA A 28 15.08 8.40 4.59
C ALA A 28 14.41 7.03 4.77
N TRP A 29 13.49 6.88 5.74
CA TRP A 29 12.68 5.67 5.90
C TRP A 29 11.56 5.59 4.86
N LEU A 30 10.90 6.71 4.58
CA LEU A 30 9.83 6.77 3.58
C LEU A 30 10.37 6.47 2.17
N GLU A 31 11.58 6.95 1.85
CA GLU A 31 12.29 6.65 0.59
C GLU A 31 12.63 5.16 0.43
N ARG A 32 12.59 4.38 1.52
CA ARG A 32 12.82 2.93 1.54
C ARG A 32 11.52 2.13 1.59
N ASP A 33 10.43 2.72 1.11
CA ASP A 33 9.08 2.13 1.09
C ASP A 33 8.52 1.77 2.48
N VAL A 34 9.05 2.35 3.57
CA VAL A 34 8.45 2.17 4.89
C VAL A 34 7.26 3.09 5.04
N SER A 35 6.09 2.52 5.37
CA SER A 35 4.89 3.33 5.57
C SER A 35 5.01 4.28 6.77
N PRO A 36 4.35 5.46 6.75
CA PRO A 36 4.29 6.37 7.88
C PRO A 36 3.81 5.73 9.19
N THR A 37 2.99 4.68 9.12
CA THR A 37 2.51 3.93 10.28
C THR A 37 3.58 3.00 10.82
N ALA A 38 4.31 2.30 9.94
CA ALA A 38 5.44 1.45 10.32
C ALA A 38 6.58 2.26 10.94
N VAL A 39 6.90 3.45 10.41
CA VAL A 39 7.86 4.37 11.03
C VAL A 39 7.43 4.74 12.45
N ARG A 40 6.14 5.09 12.65
CA ARG A 40 5.65 5.40 14.01
C ARG A 40 5.82 4.21 14.94
N HIS A 41 5.42 3.02 14.49
CA HIS A 41 5.54 1.80 15.27
C HIS A 41 6.98 1.54 15.71
N ALA A 42 7.93 1.57 14.76
CA ALA A 42 9.35 1.37 15.06
C ALA A 42 9.91 2.41 16.05
N LEU A 43 9.42 3.66 16.00
CA LEU A 43 9.81 4.71 16.92
C LEU A 43 9.22 4.56 18.32
N THR A 44 7.99 4.03 18.45
CA THR A 44 7.27 3.87 19.73
C THR A 44 7.43 2.50 20.38
N GLU A 45 7.88 1.49 19.64
CA GLU A 45 8.02 0.12 20.14
C GLU A 45 9.30 -0.04 20.96
N ASN A 46 9.33 -0.95 21.94
CA ASN A 46 10.51 -1.21 22.80
C ASN A 46 11.08 0.06 23.45
N LEU A 47 10.24 1.02 23.84
CA LEU A 47 10.70 2.19 24.59
C LEU A 47 11.19 1.75 25.98
N PRO A 48 12.28 2.35 26.49
CA PRO A 48 12.75 2.05 27.82
C PRO A 48 11.66 2.31 28.88
N HIS A 49 11.67 1.47 29.91
CA HIS A 49 10.75 1.61 31.04
C HIS A 49 11.14 2.81 31.91
N GLU A 50 12.40 3.22 31.86
CA GLU A 50 12.91 4.40 32.56
C GLU A 50 12.36 5.70 31.96
N PRO A 51 12.34 6.80 32.76
CA PRO A 51 11.99 8.11 32.25
C PRO A 51 12.90 8.54 31.10
N LEU A 52 12.30 8.97 29.99
CA LEU A 52 13.03 9.44 28.81
C LEU A 52 13.63 10.82 29.08
N ILE A 53 14.94 10.89 29.32
CA ILE A 53 15.65 12.16 29.55
C ILE A 53 15.84 12.95 28.26
N ARG A 54 16.05 12.27 27.13
CA ARG A 54 16.22 12.91 25.80
C ARG A 54 15.44 12.17 24.71
N PRO A 55 14.11 12.36 24.61
CA PRO A 55 13.30 11.65 23.63
C PRO A 55 13.74 11.91 22.19
N ALA A 56 14.07 13.16 21.84
CA ALA A 56 14.54 13.49 20.49
C ALA A 56 15.83 12.75 20.09
N ALA A 57 16.80 12.64 21.01
CA ALA A 57 18.06 11.95 20.76
C ALA A 57 17.85 10.44 20.56
N LEU A 58 16.95 9.82 21.35
CA LEU A 58 16.59 8.42 21.18
C LEU A 58 15.94 8.16 19.81
N LEU A 59 15.00 9.02 19.41
CA LEU A 59 14.34 8.90 18.10
C LEU A 59 15.33 9.09 16.96
N ALA A 60 16.23 10.07 17.06
CA ALA A 60 17.29 10.28 16.07
C ALA A 60 18.18 9.03 15.94
N HIS A 61 18.61 8.47 17.07
CA HIS A 61 19.39 7.24 17.08
C HIS A 61 18.66 6.09 16.41
N ARG A 62 17.36 5.91 16.67
CA ARG A 62 16.56 4.85 16.03
C ARG A 62 16.41 5.04 14.53
N LEU A 63 16.14 6.27 14.09
CA LEU A 63 16.04 6.58 12.67
C LEU A 63 17.33 6.26 11.92
N THR A 64 18.49 6.41 12.56
CA THR A 64 19.79 6.07 11.94
C THR A 64 20.14 4.60 12.09
N ALA A 65 20.03 4.03 13.29
CA ALA A 65 20.51 2.68 13.60
C ALA A 65 19.59 1.57 13.06
N GLN A 66 18.29 1.83 12.97
CA GLN A 66 17.30 0.86 12.44
C GLN A 66 16.87 1.20 11.02
N LEU A 67 17.63 2.03 10.31
CA LEU A 67 17.35 2.40 8.93
C LEU A 67 17.34 1.13 8.07
N PRO A 68 16.22 0.80 7.40
CA PRO A 68 16.15 -0.40 6.59
C PRO A 68 17.18 -0.38 5.45
N PRO A 69 17.62 -1.55 4.95
CA PRO A 69 18.37 -1.59 3.70
C PRO A 69 17.52 -1.02 2.56
N VAL A 70 18.19 -0.48 1.54
CA VAL A 70 17.50 0.04 0.34
C VAL A 70 16.73 -1.12 -0.30
N PRO A 71 15.42 -0.97 -0.56
CA PRO A 71 14.65 -2.02 -1.20
C PRO A 71 15.25 -2.35 -2.57
N PRO A 72 15.26 -3.62 -2.99
CA PRO A 72 15.73 -3.97 -4.32
C PRO A 72 14.84 -3.27 -5.35
N ILE A 73 15.48 -2.63 -6.33
CA ILE A 73 14.79 -2.05 -7.48
C ILE A 73 14.06 -3.20 -8.19
N ARG A 74 12.75 -3.32 -7.98
CA ARG A 74 11.94 -4.25 -8.75
C ARG A 74 11.53 -3.56 -10.04
N PRO A 75 11.76 -4.18 -11.21
CA PRO A 75 11.13 -3.69 -12.43
C PRO A 75 9.61 -3.71 -12.22
N PRO A 76 8.88 -2.72 -12.77
CA PRO A 76 7.43 -2.68 -12.65
C PRO A 76 6.86 -4.02 -13.12
N ALA A 77 6.02 -4.61 -12.28
CA ALA A 77 5.36 -5.87 -12.62
C ALA A 77 4.63 -5.68 -13.95
N ALA A 78 4.95 -6.51 -14.95
CA ALA A 78 4.27 -6.47 -16.23
C ALA A 78 2.75 -6.61 -15.95
N PRO A 79 1.90 -5.78 -16.59
CA PRO A 79 0.46 -5.90 -16.42
C PRO A 79 0.05 -7.34 -16.70
N ALA A 80 -0.72 -7.93 -15.78
CA ALA A 80 -1.25 -9.27 -15.96
C ALA A 80 -1.95 -9.33 -17.34
N PRO A 81 -1.70 -10.36 -18.16
CA PRO A 81 -2.36 -10.45 -19.45
C PRO A 81 -3.88 -10.47 -19.21
N GLU A 82 -4.59 -9.48 -19.75
CA GLU A 82 -6.05 -9.48 -19.72
C GLU A 82 -6.52 -10.84 -20.29
N PRO A 83 -7.46 -11.53 -19.63
CA PRO A 83 -7.95 -12.80 -20.10
C PRO A 83 -8.62 -12.60 -21.46
N ARG A 84 -7.90 -12.92 -22.53
CA ARG A 84 -8.43 -12.92 -23.90
C ARG A 84 -9.43 -14.06 -24.01
N HIS A 85 -10.71 -13.78 -23.83
CA HIS A 85 -11.76 -14.78 -23.99
C HIS A 85 -11.68 -15.42 -25.39
N PRO A 86 -11.89 -16.74 -25.49
CA PRO A 86 -11.88 -17.44 -26.76
C PRO A 86 -12.99 -16.90 -27.68
N LEU A 87 -12.75 -16.99 -28.99
CA LEU A 87 -13.76 -16.69 -30.00
C LEU A 87 -14.73 -17.87 -30.07
N GLN A 88 -16.02 -17.60 -29.94
CA GLN A 88 -17.13 -18.54 -29.97
C GLN A 88 -18.09 -18.14 -31.10
N SER A 89 -18.81 -19.11 -31.65
CA SER A 89 -19.90 -18.87 -32.61
C SER A 89 -21.24 -18.96 -31.89
N CYS A 90 -22.18 -18.08 -32.24
CA CYS A 90 -23.51 -18.10 -31.67
C CYS A 90 -24.37 -19.20 -32.30
N ASP A 91 -25.01 -20.03 -31.47
CA ASP A 91 -25.86 -21.14 -31.93
C ASP A 91 -27.15 -20.70 -32.67
N HIS A 92 -27.49 -19.41 -32.66
CA HIS A 92 -28.74 -18.89 -33.23
C HIS A 92 -28.55 -18.06 -34.50
N CYS A 93 -27.40 -17.40 -34.65
CA CYS A 93 -27.14 -16.48 -35.77
C CYS A 93 -25.75 -16.63 -36.39
N ASP A 94 -25.00 -17.67 -36.00
CA ASP A 94 -23.63 -17.98 -36.46
C ASP A 94 -22.61 -16.83 -36.29
N ARG A 95 -22.94 -15.80 -35.51
CA ARG A 95 -22.07 -14.65 -35.28
C ARG A 95 -20.91 -15.04 -34.37
N ALA A 96 -19.68 -14.70 -34.80
CA ALA A 96 -18.49 -14.84 -33.96
C ALA A 96 -18.41 -13.75 -32.89
N PHE A 97 -18.21 -14.13 -31.63
CA PHE A 97 -18.09 -13.23 -30.48
C PHE A 97 -17.11 -13.78 -29.43
N ARG A 98 -16.60 -12.94 -28.53
CA ARG A 98 -15.70 -13.37 -27.45
C ARG A 98 -16.47 -13.59 -26.15
N ALA A 99 -16.36 -14.79 -25.58
CA ALA A 99 -17.01 -15.14 -24.32
C ALA A 99 -16.24 -16.22 -23.54
N PRO A 100 -16.36 -16.25 -22.20
CA PRO A 100 -15.71 -17.25 -21.37
C PRO A 100 -16.27 -18.67 -21.57
N SER A 101 -17.52 -18.80 -21.99
CA SER A 101 -18.22 -20.07 -22.23
C SER A 101 -19.03 -20.00 -23.53
N PRO A 102 -19.33 -21.15 -24.17
CA PRO A 102 -20.27 -21.23 -25.29
C PRO A 102 -21.66 -20.70 -24.91
N GLY A 103 -22.39 -20.15 -25.88
CA GLY A 103 -23.77 -19.69 -25.69
C GLY A 103 -24.25 -18.68 -26.73
N PRO A 104 -25.42 -18.06 -26.50
CA PRO A 104 -25.94 -17.04 -27.40
C PRO A 104 -25.11 -15.74 -27.29
N CYS A 105 -24.93 -15.07 -28.43
CA CYS A 105 -24.33 -13.74 -28.48
C CYS A 105 -25.18 -12.74 -27.69
N ARG A 106 -24.62 -11.56 -27.39
CA ARG A 106 -25.31 -10.51 -26.62
C ARG A 106 -26.70 -10.20 -27.18
N ASP A 107 -26.81 -10.08 -28.50
CA ASP A 107 -28.07 -9.67 -29.14
C ASP A 107 -29.11 -10.80 -29.04
N CYS A 108 -28.74 -12.04 -29.38
CA CYS A 108 -29.63 -13.20 -29.16
C CYS A 108 -29.98 -13.41 -27.67
N ARG A 109 -29.08 -13.09 -26.74
CA ARG A 109 -29.40 -13.18 -25.31
C ARG A 109 -30.45 -12.15 -24.89
N VAL A 110 -30.46 -10.97 -25.49
CA VAL A 110 -31.50 -9.96 -25.24
C VAL A 110 -32.82 -10.42 -25.87
N GLU A 111 -32.80 -10.79 -27.15
CA GLU A 111 -33.99 -11.24 -27.90
C GLU A 111 -34.67 -12.48 -27.29
N HIS A 112 -33.89 -13.44 -26.78
CA HIS A 112 -34.43 -14.66 -26.14
C HIS A 112 -34.54 -14.56 -24.61
N GLY A 113 -33.90 -13.56 -24.00
CA GLY A 113 -33.93 -13.31 -22.55
C GLY A 113 -35.10 -12.44 -22.09
N GLU A 114 -35.75 -11.71 -23.00
CA GLU A 114 -36.98 -10.95 -22.72
C GLU A 114 -38.23 -11.84 -22.56
N ALA A 115 -38.09 -13.17 -22.66
CA ALA A 115 -39.14 -14.15 -22.37
C ALA A 115 -39.17 -14.67 -20.92
N ALA A 116 -38.39 -14.07 -20.00
CA ALA A 116 -38.39 -14.42 -18.58
C ALA A 116 -38.59 -13.18 -17.68
N ALA A 117 -39.81 -12.64 -17.70
CA ALA A 117 -40.37 -11.79 -16.64
C ALA A 117 -41.82 -12.19 -16.38
#